data_AF-A0A0A9EPA1-F1
#
_entry.id   AF-A0A0A9EPA1-F1
#
_cell.length_a   1.000
_cell.length_b   1.000
_cell.length_c   1.000
_cell.angle_alpha   90.00
_cell.angle_beta   90.00
_cell.angle_gamma   90.00
#
_symmetry.space_group_name_H-M   'P 1'
#
loop_
_entity.id
_entity.type
_entity.pdbx_description
1 polymer ?
#
loop_
_entity_poly.entity_id
_entity_poly.type
_entity_poly.pdbx_seq_one_letter_code
_entity_poly.pdbx_strand_id
1 'polypeptide(L)'
;MRESMLKRCPVSSYEQVRGVFAKDLGESPETVFAEFDPVLLASASLAQVHAARTHDGQKVAVKVQHDHLTDTGVVDIATVDLLVNVLHYIFPTFDYRWLVDEV
;
A
#
# COMPACT_ATOMS: atom_id res chain seq x y z
N MET A 1 -8.06 -12.04 19.37
CA MET A 1 -8.07 -11.74 17.91
C MET A 1 -7.32 -10.45 17.56
N ARG A 2 -7.46 -9.34 18.31
CA ARG A 2 -6.82 -8.04 18.00
C ARG A 2 -5.29 -8.00 17.97
N GLU A 3 -4.59 -8.86 18.72
CA GLU A 3 -3.12 -8.79 18.79
C GLU A 3 -2.39 -9.35 17.56
N SER A 4 -3.04 -10.18 16.75
CA SER A 4 -2.38 -10.94 15.68
C SER A 4 -2.09 -10.11 14.43
N MET A 5 -2.92 -9.09 14.13
CA MET A 5 -2.81 -8.31 12.89
C MET A 5 -1.72 -7.23 12.96
N LEU A 6 -1.39 -6.76 14.17
CA LEU A 6 -0.37 -5.73 14.38
C LEU A 6 1.04 -6.29 14.60
N LYS A 7 1.17 -7.60 14.88
CA LYS A 7 2.46 -8.21 15.24
C LYS A 7 3.36 -8.56 14.04
N ARG A 8 2.83 -8.58 12.81
CA ARG A 8 3.58 -8.93 11.61
C ARG A 8 3.13 -8.11 10.41
N CYS A 9 3.67 -6.90 10.29
CA CYS A 9 3.54 -6.15 9.04
C CYS A 9 4.52 -6.74 8.00
N PRO A 10 4.11 -6.84 6.73
CA PRO A 10 4.99 -7.29 5.67
C PRO A 10 6.22 -6.38 5.57
N VAL A 11 7.38 -6.96 5.26
CA VAL A 11 8.60 -6.21 5.01
C VAL A 11 9.08 -6.58 3.63
N SER A 12 9.15 -5.57 2.75
CA SER A 12 9.76 -5.70 1.45
C SER A 12 11.27 -5.62 1.58
N SER A 13 11.97 -6.43 0.78
CA SER A 13 13.41 -6.30 0.62
C SER A 13 13.76 -4.93 0.03
N TYR A 14 14.98 -4.48 0.25
CA TYR A 14 15.42 -3.20 -0.32
C TYR A 14 15.39 -3.21 -1.86
N GLU A 15 15.62 -4.36 -2.49
CA GLU A 15 15.50 -4.51 -3.94
C GLU A 15 14.06 -4.30 -4.42
N GLN A 16 13.07 -4.83 -3.69
CA GLN A 16 11.66 -4.57 -3.97
C GLN A 16 11.31 -3.08 -3.81
N VAL A 17 11.86 -2.42 -2.78
CA VAL A 17 11.72 -0.96 -2.61
C VAL A 17 12.30 -0.21 -3.81
N ARG A 18 13.51 -0.55 -4.27
CA ARG A 18 14.11 0.03 -5.48
C ARG A 18 13.25 -0.23 -6.72
N GLY A 19 12.63 -1.40 -6.82
CA GLY A 19 11.70 -1.75 -7.88
C GLY A 19 10.47 -0.84 -7.92
N VAL A 20 9.87 -0.54 -6.76
CA VAL A 20 8.75 0.40 -6.66
C VAL A 20 9.16 1.80 -7.12
N PHE A 21 10.33 2.28 -6.68
CA PHE A 21 10.86 3.58 -7.14
C PHE A 21 11.08 3.63 -8.66
N ALA A 22 11.66 2.58 -9.24
CA ALA A 22 11.86 2.51 -10.68
C ALA A 22 10.54 2.47 -11.45
N LYS A 23 9.51 1.80 -10.92
CA LYS A 23 8.17 1.72 -11.50
C LYS A 23 7.43 3.05 -11.45
N ASP A 24 7.46 3.73 -10.31
CA ASP A 24 6.63 4.92 -10.06
C ASP A 24 7.32 6.23 -10.45
N LEU A 25 8.65 6.32 -10.27
CA LEU A 25 9.45 7.53 -10.48
C LEU A 25 10.48 7.41 -11.61
N GLY A 26 10.72 6.21 -12.14
CA GLY A 26 11.70 5.96 -13.21
C GLY A 26 13.17 5.98 -12.75
N GLU A 27 13.43 6.26 -11.49
CA GLU A 27 14.77 6.40 -10.90
C GLU A 27 14.90 5.58 -9.61
N SER A 28 16.12 5.38 -9.11
CA SER A 28 16.34 4.68 -7.85
C SER A 28 16.31 5.64 -6.65
N PRO A 29 16.07 5.15 -5.41
CA PRO A 29 16.05 6.00 -4.21
C PRO A 29 17.31 6.84 -4.03
N GLU A 30 18.46 6.29 -4.44
CA GLU A 30 19.77 6.94 -4.34
C GLU A 30 19.98 8.10 -5.34
N THR A 31 19.13 8.20 -6.38
CA THR A 31 19.10 9.33 -7.31
C THR A 31 18.11 10.38 -6.85
N VAL A 32 16.92 9.93 -6.42
CA VAL A 32 15.82 10.80 -5.96
C VAL A 32 16.19 11.57 -4.68
N PHE A 33 16.94 10.94 -3.77
CA PHE A 33 17.34 11.52 -2.49
C PHE A 33 18.87 11.63 -2.39
N ALA A 34 19.36 12.62 -1.62
CA ALA A 34 20.78 12.75 -1.32
C ALA A 34 21.27 11.63 -0.39
N GLU A 35 20.43 11.20 0.54
CA GLU A 35 20.66 10.05 1.41
C GLU A 35 19.35 9.25 1.52
N PHE A 36 19.42 7.93 1.41
CA PHE A 36 18.28 7.04 1.63
C PHE A 36 18.73 5.85 2.49
N ASP A 37 18.06 5.63 3.62
CA ASP A 37 18.39 4.52 4.52
C ASP A 37 17.74 3.22 4.02
N PRO A 38 18.52 2.19 3.65
CA PRO A 38 17.97 0.91 3.23
C PRO A 38 17.25 0.17 4.37
N VAL A 39 17.53 0.53 5.64
CA VAL A 39 16.83 -0.01 6.80
C VAL A 39 15.52 0.76 7.00
N LEU A 40 14.42 0.02 7.10
CA LEU A 40 13.11 0.61 7.37
C LEU A 40 13.02 1.14 8.82
N LEU A 41 12.37 2.28 8.99
CA LEU A 41 12.02 2.84 10.29
C LEU A 41 10.81 2.13 10.90
N ALA A 42 9.81 1.84 10.06
CA ALA A 42 8.57 1.20 10.45
C ALA A 42 7.94 0.50 9.25
N SER A 43 7.15 -0.55 9.51
CA SER A 43 6.29 -1.17 8.51
C SER A 43 4.83 -1.14 8.98
N ALA A 44 3.91 -0.98 8.04
CA ALA A 44 2.48 -1.03 8.20
C ALA A 44 1.86 -1.99 7.18
N SER A 45 0.55 -2.19 7.23
CA SER A 45 -0.14 -3.15 6.36
C SER A 45 0.13 -2.95 4.86
N LEU A 46 0.12 -1.70 4.39
CA LEU A 46 0.18 -1.40 2.96
C LEU A 46 1.54 -0.88 2.48
N ALA A 47 2.39 -0.46 3.41
CA ALA A 47 3.61 0.27 3.09
C ALA A 47 4.61 0.18 4.22
N GLN A 48 5.87 0.41 3.89
CA GLN A 48 6.95 0.62 4.86
C GLN A 48 7.54 2.03 4.75
N VAL A 49 8.17 2.50 5.82
CA VAL A 49 8.72 3.86 5.93
C VAL A 49 10.22 3.79 6.06
N HIS A 50 10.93 4.61 5.29
CA HIS A 50 12.38 4.77 5.31
C HIS A 50 12.75 6.20 5.70
N ALA A 51 13.92 6.36 6.34
CA ALA A 51 14.51 7.66 6.52
C ALA A 51 15.22 8.09 5.23
N ALA A 52 15.06 9.36 4.84
CA ALA A 52 15.83 9.91 3.74
C ALA A 52 16.17 11.39 3.97
N ARG A 53 17.07 11.91 3.15
CA ARG A 53 17.40 13.32 3.07
C ARG A 53 17.27 13.81 1.64
N THR A 54 16.56 14.92 1.44
CA THR A 54 16.46 15.56 0.14
C THR A 54 17.79 16.22 -0.26
N HIS A 55 17.97 16.52 -1.54
CA HIS A 55 19.13 17.27 -2.04
C HIS A 55 19.25 18.68 -1.43
N ASP A 56 18.13 19.25 -0.97
CA ASP A 56 18.09 20.51 -0.23
C ASP A 56 18.43 20.36 1.27
N GLY A 57 18.80 19.15 1.71
CA GLY A 57 19.27 18.85 3.06
C GLY A 57 18.16 18.51 4.09
N GLN A 58 16.89 18.54 3.70
CA GLN A 58 15.76 18.27 4.61
C GLN A 58 15.63 16.78 4.92
N LYS A 59 15.43 16.44 6.20
CA LYS A 59 15.12 15.07 6.63
C LYS A 59 13.64 14.76 6.38
N VAL A 60 13.37 13.64 5.71
CA VAL A 60 12.02 13.21 5.35
C VAL A 60 11.79 11.74 5.71
N ALA A 61 10.52 11.39 5.95
CA ALA A 61 10.08 10.02 6.09
C ALA A 61 9.42 9.59 4.77
N VAL A 62 10.00 8.60 4.09
CA VAL A 62 9.54 8.14 2.77
C VAL A 62 8.72 6.89 2.95
N LYS A 63 7.42 6.97 2.64
CA LYS A 63 6.50 5.84 2.71
C LYS A 63 6.41 5.17 1.35
N VAL A 64 6.79 3.89 1.28
CA VAL A 64 6.85 3.08 0.06
C VAL A 64 5.78 1.99 0.14
N GLN A 65 4.82 2.02 -0.78
CA GLN A 65 3.77 1.02 -0.88
C GLN A 65 4.33 -0.32 -1.36
N HIS A 66 3.87 -1.45 -0.81
CA HIS A 66 4.31 -2.75 -1.30
C HIS A 66 3.68 -3.05 -2.66
N ASP A 67 4.51 -3.47 -3.63
CA ASP A 67 4.12 -3.65 -5.04
C ASP A 67 2.91 -4.59 -5.24
N HIS A 68 2.83 -5.67 -4.46
CA HIS A 68 1.79 -6.71 -4.57
C HIS A 68 0.36 -6.25 -4.21
N LEU A 69 0.21 -5.08 -3.59
CA LEU A 69 -1.08 -4.60 -3.11
C LEU A 69 -1.88 -3.87 -4.19
N THR A 70 -1.19 -3.32 -5.18
CA THR A 70 -1.81 -2.48 -6.22
C THR A 70 -2.75 -3.29 -7.11
N ASP A 71 -2.37 -4.52 -7.47
CA ASP A 71 -3.18 -5.37 -8.35
C ASP A 71 -4.29 -6.12 -7.60
N THR A 72 -4.05 -6.44 -6.32
CA THR A 72 -5.02 -7.20 -5.50
C THR A 72 -6.19 -6.33 -5.03
N GLY A 73 -5.94 -5.06 -4.72
CA GLY A 73 -7.00 -4.14 -4.26
C GLY A 73 -8.12 -3.94 -5.28
N VAL A 74 -7.79 -3.82 -6.56
CA VAL A 74 -8.80 -3.65 -7.63
C VAL A 74 -9.70 -4.87 -7.75
N VAL A 75 -9.12 -6.07 -7.66
CA VAL A 75 -9.86 -7.34 -7.74
C VAL A 75 -10.75 -7.51 -6.52
N ASP A 76 -10.27 -7.13 -5.33
CA ASP A 76 -11.06 -7.18 -4.10
C ASP A 76 -12.30 -6.28 -4.20
N ILE A 77 -12.14 -5.04 -4.67
CA ILE A 77 -13.25 -4.09 -4.85
C ILE A 77 -14.25 -4.64 -5.88
N ALA A 78 -13.78 -5.11 -7.04
CA ALA A 78 -14.65 -5.68 -8.07
C ALA A 78 -15.41 -6.92 -7.57
N THR A 79 -14.77 -7.74 -6.72
CA THR A 79 -15.41 -8.90 -6.10
C THR A 79 -16.49 -8.47 -5.11
N VAL A 80 -16.23 -7.47 -4.27
CA VAL A 80 -17.21 -6.93 -3.34
C VAL A 80 -18.40 -6.32 -4.08
N ASP A 81 -18.16 -5.53 -5.14
CA ASP A 81 -19.21 -4.96 -5.97
C ASP A 81 -20.12 -6.03 -6.58
N LEU A 82 -19.53 -7.07 -7.19
CA LEU A 82 -20.28 -8.20 -7.72
C LEU A 82 -21.16 -8.87 -6.65
N LEU A 83 -20.57 -9.16 -5.48
CA LEU A 83 -21.27 -9.83 -4.38
C LEU A 83 -22.44 -8.99 -3.85
N VAL A 84 -22.22 -7.70 -3.66
CA VAL A 84 -23.25 -6.77 -3.16
C VAL A 84 -24.40 -6.66 -4.16
N ASN A 85 -24.12 -6.56 -5.45
CA ASN A 85 -25.15 -6.49 -6.49
C ASN A 85 -25.94 -7.80 -6.63
N VAL A 86 -25.27 -8.96 -6.55
CA VAL A 86 -25.94 -10.27 -6.54
C VAL A 86 -26.82 -10.43 -5.29
N LEU A 87 -26.32 -10.02 -4.13
CA LEU A 87 -27.08 -10.09 -2.88
C LEU A 87 -28.33 -9.21 -2.93
N HIS A 88 -28.21 -7.98 -3.46
CA HIS A 88 -29.35 -7.08 -3.65
C HIS A 88 -30.41 -7.68 -4.59
N TYR A 89 -29.98 -8.36 -5.66
CA TYR A 89 -30.88 -9.05 -6.57
C TYR A 89 -31.66 -10.20 -5.89
N ILE A 90 -31.00 -10.99 -5.03
CA ILE A 90 -31.62 -12.14 -4.34
C ILE A 90 -32.43 -11.71 -3.11
N PHE A 91 -31.97 -10.67 -2.39
CA PHE A 91 -32.59 -10.15 -1.18
C PHE A 91 -32.72 -8.62 -1.24
N PRO A 92 -33.77 -8.08 -1.89
CA PRO A 92 -33.94 -6.64 -2.13
C PRO A 92 -34.02 -5.79 -0.86
N THR A 93 -34.32 -6.40 0.29
CA THR A 93 -34.36 -5.74 1.61
C THR A 93 -32.99 -5.47 2.22
N PHE A 94 -31.90 -6.05 1.70
CA PHE A 94 -30.53 -5.79 2.14
C PHE A 94 -29.81 -4.91 1.11
N ASP A 95 -29.71 -3.60 1.38
CA ASP A 95 -28.97 -2.67 0.53
C ASP A 95 -27.62 -2.30 1.16
N TYR A 96 -26.56 -2.90 0.62
CA TYR A 96 -25.17 -2.60 0.99
C TYR A 96 -24.40 -1.91 -0.14
N ARG A 97 -25.07 -1.45 -1.21
CA ARG A 97 -24.40 -0.79 -2.34
C ARG A 97 -23.67 0.48 -1.92
N TRP A 98 -24.17 1.15 -0.88
CA TRP A 98 -23.50 2.28 -0.23
C TRP A 98 -22.05 1.99 0.20
N LEU A 99 -21.71 0.73 0.50
CA LEU A 99 -20.36 0.34 0.91
C LEU A 99 -19.38 0.35 -0.27
N VAL A 100 -19.87 0.01 -1.47
CA VAL A 100 -19.09 0.05 -2.70
C VAL A 100 -18.90 1.49 -3.16
N ASP A 101 -19.93 2.33 -3.01
CA ASP A 101 -19.91 3.74 -3.41
C ASP A 101 -18.91 4.60 -2.60
N GLU A 102 -18.48 4.13 -1.42
CA GLU A 102 -17.52 4.83 -0.54
C GLU A 102 -16.05 4.63 -0.97
N VAL A 103 -15.77 3.66 -1.84
CA VAL A 103 -14.41 3.29 -2.30
C VAL A 103 -14.05 4.02 -3.59
#